data_AF-A0A2A3IWH8-F1
#
_entry.id   AF-A0A2A3IWH8-F1
#
_cell.length_a   1.000
_cell.length_b   1.000
_cell.length_c   1.000
_cell.angle_alpha   90.00
_cell.angle_beta   90.00
_cell.angle_gamma   90.00
#
_symmetry.space_group_name_H-M   'P 1'
#
loop_
_entity.id
_entity.type
_entity.pdbx_description
1 polymer ?
#
loop_
_entity_poly.entity_id
_entity_poly.type
_entity_poly.pdbx_seq_one_letter_code
_entity_poly.pdbx_strand_id
1 'polypeptide(L)' 'MAEGSDSQQDVTYRAPVGSVDLKAFDDDGNSYEIHACHDCLPWHAEVVVVEGEVLVREWHAVGCPQFQDLIRG' A
#
# COMPACT_ATOMS: atom_id res chain seq x y z
N MET A 1 15.04 -26.63 20.97
CA MET A 1 13.97 -26.92 20.00
C MET A 1 12.72 -26.22 20.50
N ALA A 2 12.28 -25.19 19.77
CA ALA A 2 11.07 -24.33 19.88
C ALA A 2 11.50 -22.94 19.35
N GLU A 3 11.93 -22.88 18.10
CA GLU A 3 11.14 -22.42 16.94
C GLU A 3 11.18 -20.90 16.81
N GLY A 4 11.75 -20.45 15.70
CA GLY A 4 12.07 -19.05 15.43
C GLY A 4 10.83 -18.17 15.48
N SER A 5 11.08 -16.90 15.81
CA SER A 5 10.11 -15.82 15.76
C SER A 5 9.45 -15.76 14.39
N ASP A 6 8.31 -16.44 14.25
CA ASP A 6 7.39 -16.20 13.15
C ASP A 6 6.84 -14.80 13.42
N SER A 7 7.52 -13.82 12.82
CA SER A 7 7.22 -12.41 12.99
C SER A 7 5.91 -12.17 12.26
N GLN A 8 4.81 -12.55 12.90
CA GLN A 8 3.46 -12.33 12.43
C GLN A 8 3.39 -10.85 12.08
N GLN A 9 3.39 -10.57 10.77
CA GLN A 9 3.51 -9.22 10.25
C GLN A 9 2.38 -8.39 10.85
N ASP A 10 2.69 -7.42 11.71
CA ASP A 10 1.66 -6.62 12.37
C ASP A 10 0.94 -5.80 11.30
N VAL A 11 -0.34 -6.11 11.12
CA VAL A 11 -1.26 -5.50 10.15
C VAL A 11 -2.46 -4.84 10.86
N THR A 12 -2.35 -4.65 12.17
CA THR A 12 -3.39 -4.03 12.99
C THR A 12 -3.29 -2.51 12.96
N TYR A 13 -4.29 -1.80 13.52
CA TYR A 13 -4.28 -0.34 13.64
C TYR A 13 -3.06 0.26 14.36
N ARG A 14 -2.25 -0.55 15.03
CA ARG A 14 -1.03 -0.12 15.73
C ARG A 14 0.24 -0.37 14.94
N ALA A 15 0.13 -1.07 13.82
CA ALA A 15 1.25 -1.37 12.95
C ALA A 15 1.90 -0.07 12.46
N PRO A 16 3.22 -0.06 12.25
CA PRO A 16 3.86 1.01 11.48
C PRO A 16 3.24 1.05 10.08
N VAL A 17 3.03 2.27 9.57
CA VAL A 17 2.39 2.50 8.26
C VAL A 17 3.45 3.01 7.27
N GLY A 18 3.40 2.49 6.05
CA GLY A 18 4.16 2.98 4.90
C GLY A 18 3.24 3.48 3.80
N SER A 19 3.79 4.26 2.87
CA SER A 19 3.06 4.77 1.70
C SER A 19 3.74 4.37 0.39
N VAL A 20 2.94 4.19 -0.66
CA VAL A 20 3.41 3.97 -2.03
C VAL A 20 2.61 4.84 -2.99
N ASP A 21 3.29 5.43 -3.97
CA ASP A 21 2.68 6.27 -5.01
C ASP A 21 2.47 5.42 -6.27
N LEU A 22 1.22 5.31 -6.71
CA LEU A 22 0.79 4.54 -7.88
C LEU A 22 0.29 5.48 -8.97
N LYS A 23 0.48 5.09 -10.24
CA LYS A 23 -0.10 5.82 -11.37
C LYS A 23 -1.63 5.84 -11.24
N ALA A 24 -2.25 7.02 -11.40
CA ALA A 24 -3.70 7.13 -11.44
C ALA A 24 -4.30 6.78 -12.82
N PHE A 25 -3.49 6.91 -13.88
CA PHE A 25 -3.88 6.69 -15.26
C PHE A 25 -2.83 5.85 -16.00
N ASP A 26 -3.28 5.06 -16.97
CA ASP A 26 -2.39 4.40 -17.93
C ASP A 26 -1.85 5.39 -18.98
N ASP A 27 -0.99 4.90 -19.88
CA ASP A 27 -0.35 5.74 -20.90
C ASP A 27 -1.35 6.19 -22.01
N ASP A 28 -2.53 5.57 -22.09
CA ASP A 28 -3.63 5.93 -22.99
C ASP A 28 -4.64 6.91 -22.34
N GLY A 29 -4.44 7.24 -21.05
CA GLY A 29 -5.27 8.16 -20.28
C GLY A 29 -6.50 7.52 -19.62
N ASN A 30 -6.61 6.20 -19.60
CA ASN A 30 -7.67 5.51 -18.85
C ASN A 30 -7.35 5.48 -17.36
N SER A 31 -8.36 5.68 -16.51
CA SER A 31 -8.20 5.63 -15.06
C SER A 31 -8.05 4.20 -14.55
N TYR A 32 -7.18 4.00 -13.57
CA TYR A 32 -7.15 2.76 -12.78
C TYR A 32 -8.21 2.79 -11.67
N GLU A 33 -8.80 1.62 -11.38
CA GLU A 33 -9.66 1.44 -10.21
C GLU A 33 -8.82 1.25 -8.95
N ILE A 34 -9.27 1.86 -7.84
CA ILE A 34 -8.68 1.66 -6.52
C ILE A 34 -9.58 0.72 -5.74
N HIS A 35 -9.02 -0.40 -5.29
CA HIS A 35 -9.72 -1.34 -4.40
C HIS A 35 -9.15 -1.25 -3.00
N ALA A 36 -10.03 -1.21 -2.00
CA ALA A 36 -9.63 -1.23 -0.61
C ALA A 36 -8.83 -2.50 -0.30
N CYS A 37 -7.69 -2.32 0.38
CA CYS A 37 -6.98 -3.44 0.98
C CYS A 37 -7.81 -3.97 2.16
N HIS A 38 -8.02 -5.29 2.18
CA HIS A 38 -8.71 -5.97 3.27
C HIS A 38 -7.75 -6.72 4.20
N ASP A 39 -6.45 -6.71 3.89
CA ASP A 39 -5.42 -7.47 4.62
C ASP A 39 -4.74 -6.65 5.71
N CYS A 40 -4.96 -5.33 5.77
CA CYS A 40 -4.41 -4.49 6.81
C CYS A 40 -5.31 -3.33 7.22
N LEU A 41 -5.06 -2.81 8.42
CA LEU A 41 -5.70 -1.61 8.95
C LEU A 41 -4.65 -0.72 9.64
N PRO A 42 -4.74 0.62 9.55
CA PRO A 42 -5.62 1.33 8.64
C PRO A 42 -5.12 1.21 7.19
N TRP A 43 -6.06 1.03 6.26
CA TRP A 43 -5.83 1.29 4.85
C TRP A 43 -6.53 2.58 4.46
N HIS A 44 -5.84 3.45 3.73
CA HIS A 44 -6.47 4.60 3.08
C HIS A 44 -5.68 5.02 1.85
N ALA A 45 -6.32 5.80 0.98
CA ALA A 45 -5.70 6.38 -0.20
C ALA A 45 -5.96 7.89 -0.25
N GLU A 46 -5.02 8.63 -0.82
CA GLU A 46 -5.17 10.04 -1.17
C GLU A 46 -4.74 10.28 -2.63
N VAL A 47 -5.35 11.26 -3.29
CA VAL A 47 -4.93 11.70 -4.62
C VAL A 47 -3.95 12.84 -4.45
N VAL A 48 -2.76 12.72 -5.04
CA VAL A 48 -1.68 13.69 -4.94
C VAL A 48 -1.23 14.15 -6.33
N VAL A 49 -0.67 15.36 -6.41
CA VAL A 49 0.01 15.85 -7.60
C VAL A 49 1.50 15.95 -7.29
N VAL A 50 2.32 15.21 -8.02
CA VAL A 50 3.79 15.18 -7.89
C VAL A 50 4.39 15.50 -9.24
N GLU A 51 5.21 16.55 -9.32
CA GLU A 51 5.87 16.99 -10.57
C GLU A 51 4.91 17.20 -11.77
N GLY A 52 3.64 17.50 -11.48
CA GLY A 52 2.59 17.72 -12.48
C GLY A 52 1.81 16.47 -12.87
N GLU A 53 2.17 15.29 -12.34
CA GLU A 53 1.46 14.04 -12.54
C GLU A 53 0.45 13.79 -11.41
N VAL A 54 -0.72 13.26 -11.76
CA VAL A 54 -1.74 12.83 -10.79
C VAL A 54 -1.45 11.38 -10.39
N LEU A 55 -1.22 11.15 -9.11
CA LEU A 55 -0.91 9.84 -8.53
C LEU A 55 -1.92 9.50 -7.43
N VAL A 56 -2.04 8.21 -7.15
CA VAL A 56 -2.75 7.69 -5.98
C VAL A 56 -1.70 7.27 -4.96
N ARG A 57 -1.67 7.92 -3.81
CA ARG A 57 -0.85 7.49 -2.68
C ARG A 57 -1.67 6.58 -1.79
N GLU A 58 -1.28 5.31 -1.70
CA GLU A 58 -1.88 4.35 -0.79
C GLU A 58 -1.04 4.20 0.47
N TRP A 59 -1.73 4.09 1.62
CA TRP A 59 -1.15 3.89 2.93
C TRP A 59 -1.56 2.53 3.48
N HIS A 60 -0.59 1.74 3.90
CA HIS A 60 -0.77 0.38 4.38
C HIS A 60 0.08 0.12 5.61
N ALA A 61 -0.30 -0.86 6.44
CA ALA A 61 0.63 -1.41 7.41
C ALA A 61 1.88 -1.95 6.68
N VAL A 62 3.08 -1.69 7.21
CA VAL A 62 4.34 -2.14 6.59
C VAL A 62 4.37 -3.68 6.46
N GLY A 63 3.72 -4.38 7.38
CA GLY A 63 3.57 -5.83 7.34
C GLY A 63 2.54 -6.35 6.33
N CYS A 64 1.78 -5.50 5.64
CA CYS A 64 0.74 -5.95 4.71
C CYS A 64 1.36 -6.69 3.50
N PRO A 65 0.91 -7.92 3.17
CA PRO A 65 1.40 -8.65 2.01
C PRO A 65 1.23 -7.86 0.70
N GLN A 66 0.05 -7.25 0.49
CA GLN A 66 -0.20 -6.42 -0.68
C GLN A 66 0.77 -5.23 -0.76
N PHE A 67 1.02 -4.55 0.36
CA PHE A 67 2.00 -3.46 0.40
C PHE A 67 3.42 -3.93 0.08
N GLN A 68 3.82 -5.09 0.63
CA GLN A 68 5.13 -5.69 0.35
C GLN A 68 5.31 -6.03 -1.13
N ASP A 69 4.26 -6.49 -1.80
CA ASP A 69 4.31 -6.76 -3.24
C ASP A 69 4.41 -5.44 -4.04
N LEU A 70 3.61 -4.42 -3.68
CA LEU A 70 3.63 -3.11 -4.35
C LEU A 70 5.01 -2.42 -4.30
N ILE A 71 5.71 -2.49 -3.16
CA ILE A 71 7.02 -1.83 -3.01
C ILE A 71 8.20 -2.63 -3.57
N ARG A 72 8.00 -3.90 -3.98
CA ARG A 72 9.06 -4.74 -4.54
C ARG A 72 9.20 -4.61 -6.05
N GLY A 73 8.14 -4.19 -6.75
CA GLY A 73 8.13 -4.01 -8.21
C GLY A 73 8.02 -5.33 -8.97
#